data_AF-A0A2V7YP02-F1
#
_entry.id   AF-A0A2V7YP02-F1
#
_cell.length_a   1.000
_cell.length_b   1.000
_cell.length_c   1.000
_cell.angle_alpha   90.00
_cell.angle_beta   90.00
_cell.angle_gamma   90.00
#
_symmetry.space_group_name_H-M   'P 1'
#
loop_
_entity.id
_entity.type
_entity.pdbx_description
1 polymer ?
#
loop_
_entity_poly.entity_id
_entity_poly.type
_entity_poly.pdbx_seq_one_letter_code
_entity_poly.pdbx_strand_id
1 'polypeptide(L)'
;MIWAGSDDGVVHITRDGGQHWENVTPPKSMMPEWIMINEIEASPFDKGAAYVAATMYKSDDFHPYLYKTIDYGKTWTKIVDGIPNNEFTRVIRSDNKKRGLLFAGTERGVYASFDDGAHWQSLQQKLPIVPIHDMLVHDDALIVATHGRGFWMLDDIEPLRQLAPDVATKSVHLFTPAPAWRMFSGGGFGGGGGTRTEGTNPPNGVVVDFLIRDQKPGTKVSLAFLGPDGKVIRELKGDVQAEAPKPTELKAGVLTPPAPPATEAVKSEGGAGEQQPTTEPAAEEEEEAGGRRGRDTDRLTGIANGHNRVSWNLRTSEAKRFPGMVLWAGGTQGPRVLPGTYTVRLTVGDQPPQTATFDLRQDPRAS
;
A
#
# COMPACT_ATOMS: atom_id res chain seq x y z
N MET A 1 -6.55 27.41 18.06
CA MET A 1 -7.93 27.02 17.68
C MET A 1 -8.10 25.57 18.08
N ILE A 2 -9.20 25.23 18.73
CA ILE A 2 -9.50 23.87 19.19
C ILE A 2 -10.93 23.56 18.75
N TRP A 3 -11.12 22.34 18.25
CA TRP A 3 -12.43 21.75 17.98
C TRP A 3 -12.70 20.67 19.01
N ALA A 4 -13.95 20.54 19.44
CA ALA A 4 -14.38 19.48 20.35
C ALA A 4 -15.68 18.87 19.84
N GLY A 5 -15.73 17.54 19.81
CA GLY A 5 -16.91 16.74 19.51
C GLY A 5 -17.30 15.91 20.73
N SER A 6 -18.58 15.54 20.83
CA SER A 6 -19.10 14.72 21.92
C SER A 6 -19.84 13.47 21.43
N ASP A 7 -20.05 12.52 22.33
CA ASP A 7 -20.76 11.27 22.06
C ASP A 7 -22.26 11.45 21.80
N ASP A 8 -22.83 12.61 22.18
CA ASP A 8 -24.24 12.98 21.95
C ASP A 8 -24.45 13.86 20.70
N GLY A 9 -23.40 14.09 19.90
CA GLY A 9 -23.52 14.71 18.57
C GLY A 9 -23.30 16.21 18.55
N VAL A 10 -22.69 16.78 19.58
CA VAL A 10 -22.46 18.22 19.67
C VAL A 10 -21.03 18.56 19.24
N VAL A 11 -20.90 19.61 18.41
CA VAL A 11 -19.61 20.13 17.94
C VAL A 11 -19.43 21.56 18.43
N HIS A 12 -18.28 21.83 19.05
CA HIS A 12 -17.90 23.17 19.49
C HIS A 12 -16.54 23.59 18.92
N ILE A 13 -16.35 24.90 18.81
CA ILE A 13 -15.08 25.51 18.44
C ILE A 13 -14.69 26.61 19.44
N THR A 14 -13.39 26.71 19.72
CA THR A 14 -12.78 27.88 20.36
C THR A 14 -11.62 28.39 19.53
N ARG A 15 -11.50 29.72 19.45
CA ARG A 15 -10.44 30.41 18.69
C ARG A 15 -9.45 31.16 19.58
N ASP A 16 -9.69 31.20 20.90
CA ASP A 16 -8.93 31.97 21.88
C ASP A 16 -8.27 31.09 22.96
N GLY A 17 -8.05 29.80 22.65
CA GLY A 17 -7.40 28.87 23.56
C GLY A 17 -8.31 28.32 24.65
N GLY A 18 -9.64 28.31 24.42
CA GLY A 18 -10.62 27.72 25.31
C GLY A 18 -11.28 28.69 26.29
N GLN A 19 -11.12 30.01 26.09
CA GLN A 19 -11.78 31.01 26.94
C GLN A 19 -13.26 31.14 26.55
N HIS A 20 -13.56 31.11 25.25
CA HIS A 20 -14.93 31.11 24.73
C HIS A 20 -15.14 29.96 23.76
N TRP A 21 -16.28 29.28 23.91
CA TRP A 21 -16.71 28.17 23.07
C TRP A 21 -18.01 28.51 22.36
N GLU A 22 -18.05 28.25 21.06
CA GLU A 22 -19.23 28.43 20.21
C GLU A 22 -19.75 27.05 19.79
N ASN A 23 -21.05 26.79 19.97
CA ASN A 23 -21.69 25.59 19.45
C ASN A 23 -21.92 25.76 17.96
N VAL A 24 -21.30 24.89 17.18
CA VAL A 24 -21.30 24.90 15.72
C VAL A 24 -21.79 23.56 15.15
N THR A 25 -22.64 22.88 15.92
CA THR A 25 -23.21 21.58 15.54
C THR A 25 -23.99 21.71 14.23
N PRO A 26 -23.79 20.80 13.25
CA PRO A 26 -24.60 20.78 12.04
C PRO A 26 -26.11 20.73 12.35
N PRO A 27 -26.96 21.34 11.51
CA PRO A 27 -28.41 21.31 11.73
C PRO A 27 -28.97 19.89 11.80
N LYS A 28 -30.02 19.68 12.61
CA LYS A 28 -30.70 18.39 12.79
C LYS A 28 -31.25 17.78 11.49
N SER A 29 -31.50 18.61 10.47
CA SER A 29 -31.90 18.16 9.13
C SER A 29 -30.79 17.43 8.36
N MET A 30 -29.54 17.57 8.78
CA MET A 30 -28.35 17.00 8.15
C MET A 30 -27.63 15.99 9.07
N MET A 31 -27.65 16.25 10.39
CA MET A 31 -27.01 15.41 11.40
C MET A 31 -28.06 14.90 12.39
N PRO A 32 -28.26 13.57 12.49
CA PRO A 32 -29.17 13.00 13.46
C PRO A 32 -28.79 13.33 14.92
N GLU A 33 -29.77 13.34 15.81
CA GLU A 33 -29.53 13.44 17.26
C GLU A 33 -28.84 12.18 17.80
N TRP A 34 -28.02 12.33 18.86
CA TRP A 34 -27.29 11.25 19.53
C TRP A 34 -26.26 10.52 18.66
N ILE A 35 -25.92 11.08 17.50
CA ILE A 35 -24.81 10.58 16.69
C ILE A 35 -23.49 10.81 17.44
N MET A 36 -22.60 9.82 17.44
CA MET A 36 -21.31 9.98 18.09
C MET A 36 -20.35 10.73 17.16
N ILE A 37 -19.79 11.85 17.60
CA ILE A 37 -18.68 12.51 16.90
C ILE A 37 -17.41 11.73 17.20
N ASN A 38 -16.99 10.89 16.26
CA ASN A 38 -15.86 9.99 16.47
C ASN A 38 -14.52 10.70 16.22
N GLU A 39 -14.50 11.66 15.30
CA GLU A 39 -13.27 12.37 14.93
C GLU A 39 -13.54 13.75 14.32
N ILE A 40 -12.63 14.69 14.60
CA ILE A 40 -12.57 16.00 13.93
C ILE A 40 -11.16 16.23 13.41
N GLU A 41 -11.04 16.42 12.10
CA GLU A 41 -9.80 16.71 11.38
C GLU A 41 -9.80 18.17 10.94
N ALA A 42 -8.95 19.00 11.54
CA ALA A 42 -8.77 20.38 11.08
C ALA A 42 -7.97 20.40 9.78
N SER A 43 -8.37 21.22 8.81
CA SER A 43 -7.63 21.33 7.55
C SER A 43 -6.21 21.86 7.78
N PRO A 44 -5.17 21.22 7.20
CA PRO A 44 -3.79 21.70 7.27
C PRO A 44 -3.56 22.94 6.39
N PHE A 45 -4.51 23.28 5.52
CA PHE A 45 -4.34 24.35 4.54
C PHE A 45 -5.21 25.58 4.81
N ASP A 46 -6.44 25.40 5.31
CA ASP A 46 -7.38 26.51 5.49
C ASP A 46 -7.80 26.65 6.95
N LYS A 47 -7.59 27.85 7.50
CA LYS A 47 -8.11 28.19 8.82
C LYS A 47 -9.64 28.22 8.78
N GLY A 48 -10.26 27.50 9.70
CA GLY A 48 -11.71 27.41 9.82
C GLY A 48 -12.33 26.29 9.01
N ALA A 49 -11.56 25.60 8.17
CA ALA A 49 -12.02 24.36 7.57
C ALA A 49 -11.74 23.16 8.49
N ALA A 50 -12.71 22.26 8.57
CA ALA A 50 -12.59 21.01 9.31
C ALA A 50 -13.50 19.95 8.68
N TYR A 51 -13.10 18.70 8.86
CA TYR A 51 -13.85 17.51 8.50
C TYR A 51 -14.23 16.77 9.76
N VAL A 52 -15.41 16.16 9.77
CA VAL A 52 -15.95 15.43 10.92
C VAL A 52 -16.36 14.05 10.47
N ALA A 53 -15.86 13.03 11.15
CA ALA A 53 -16.40 11.68 11.05
C ALA A 53 -17.30 11.40 12.25
N ALA A 54 -18.52 10.99 11.97
CA ALA A 54 -19.51 10.64 12.97
C ALA A 54 -20.07 9.24 12.69
N THR A 55 -20.70 8.63 13.69
CA THR A 55 -21.25 7.29 13.56
C THR A 55 -22.46 7.07 14.46
N MET A 56 -23.41 6.24 13.99
CA MET A 56 -24.60 5.86 14.74
C MET A 56 -24.80 4.34 14.82
N TYR A 57 -23.75 3.55 14.56
CA TYR A 57 -23.82 2.08 14.55
C TYR A 57 -24.38 1.44 15.85
N LYS A 58 -24.25 2.13 17.00
CA LYS A 58 -24.79 1.67 18.29
C LYS A 58 -26.32 1.74 18.37
N SER A 59 -26.95 2.45 17.43
CA SER A 59 -28.40 2.61 17.30
C SER A 59 -28.96 1.86 16.09
N ASP A 60 -28.23 0.85 15.58
CA ASP A 60 -28.58 0.06 14.38
C ASP A 60 -28.64 0.88 13.08
N ASP A 61 -27.90 2.00 13.03
CA ASP A 61 -27.75 2.84 11.84
C ASP A 61 -26.31 2.76 11.30
N PHE A 62 -26.18 2.13 10.14
CA PHE A 62 -24.89 1.85 9.48
C PHE A 62 -24.57 2.81 8.34
N HIS A 63 -25.25 3.96 8.22
CA HIS A 63 -24.94 4.95 7.20
C HIS A 63 -23.59 5.63 7.44
N PRO A 64 -22.88 6.01 6.36
CA PRO A 64 -21.73 6.90 6.47
C PRO A 64 -22.17 8.30 6.89
N TYR A 65 -21.38 8.90 7.78
CA TYR A 65 -21.55 10.27 8.24
C TYR A 65 -20.21 10.98 8.27
N LEU A 66 -19.93 11.67 7.17
CA LEU A 66 -18.81 12.58 7.03
C LEU A 66 -19.36 13.98 6.73
N TYR A 67 -18.81 14.98 7.41
CA TYR A 67 -19.20 16.37 7.25
C TYR A 67 -17.98 17.25 7.04
N LYS A 68 -18.18 18.37 6.34
CA LYS A 68 -17.16 19.38 6.08
C LYS A 68 -17.72 20.76 6.38
N THR A 69 -16.87 21.61 6.96
CA THR A 69 -17.07 23.06 7.04
C THR A 69 -15.85 23.77 6.50
N ILE A 70 -16.02 25.01 6.02
CA ILE A 70 -14.94 25.91 5.55
C ILE A 70 -14.96 27.27 6.25
N ASP A 71 -15.89 27.48 7.19
CA ASP A 71 -16.22 28.79 7.74
C ASP A 71 -16.36 28.78 9.27
N TYR A 72 -15.53 27.95 9.92
CA TYR A 72 -15.52 27.74 11.37
C TYR A 72 -16.82 27.11 11.90
N GLY A 73 -17.49 26.28 11.10
CA GLY A 73 -18.68 25.53 11.50
C GLY A 73 -19.99 26.31 11.38
N LYS A 74 -20.00 27.47 10.70
CA LYS A 74 -21.24 28.21 10.44
C LYS A 74 -22.09 27.51 9.41
N THR A 75 -21.46 26.90 8.41
CA THR A 75 -22.11 26.06 7.41
C THR A 75 -21.41 24.71 7.29
N TRP A 76 -22.21 23.70 6.95
CA TRP A 76 -21.77 22.32 6.84
C TRP A 76 -22.29 21.68 5.56
N THR A 77 -21.51 20.75 5.03
CA THR A 77 -21.86 19.91 3.89
C THR A 77 -21.64 18.44 4.28
N LYS A 78 -22.63 17.58 4.06
CA LYS A 78 -22.45 16.13 4.14
C LYS A 78 -21.66 15.65 2.92
N ILE A 79 -20.59 14.89 3.14
CA ILE A 79 -19.59 14.53 2.12
C ILE A 79 -19.42 13.01 2.07
N VAL A 80 -20.45 12.27 1.64
CA VAL A 80 -20.47 10.79 1.69
C VAL A 80 -20.69 10.13 0.32
N ASP A 81 -20.81 10.90 -0.75
CA ASP A 81 -21.16 10.37 -2.07
C ASP A 81 -20.05 9.42 -2.57
N GLY A 82 -20.43 8.20 -2.94
CA GLY A 82 -19.50 7.12 -3.31
C GLY A 82 -19.16 6.14 -2.18
N ILE A 83 -19.53 6.43 -0.93
CA ILE A 83 -19.50 5.47 0.18
C ILE A 83 -20.86 4.76 0.28
N PRO A 84 -20.92 3.42 0.25
CA PRO A 84 -22.18 2.69 0.41
C PRO A 84 -22.91 3.00 1.72
N ASN A 85 -24.25 3.01 1.69
CA ASN A 85 -25.11 3.34 2.84
C ASN A 85 -25.02 2.36 4.04
N ASN A 86 -24.29 1.26 3.92
CA ASN A 86 -24.06 0.31 4.99
C ASN A 86 -22.59 0.30 5.45
N GLU A 87 -21.79 1.30 5.06
CA GLU A 87 -20.41 1.52 5.44
C GLU A 87 -20.30 2.73 6.38
N PHE A 88 -20.66 2.56 7.64
CA PHE A 88 -20.49 3.66 8.58
C PHE A 88 -19.00 4.03 8.74
N THR A 89 -18.76 5.32 8.95
CA THR A 89 -17.43 5.93 8.95
C THR A 89 -16.95 6.17 10.38
N ARG A 90 -15.65 5.99 10.62
CA ARG A 90 -15.04 6.24 11.93
C ARG A 90 -14.01 7.37 11.90
N VAL A 91 -13.22 7.44 10.85
CA VAL A 91 -12.04 8.32 10.76
C VAL A 91 -12.01 9.02 9.41
N ILE A 92 -11.56 10.27 9.39
CA ILE A 92 -11.32 11.05 8.19
C ILE A 92 -10.01 11.82 8.31
N ARG A 93 -9.03 11.52 7.46
CA ARG A 93 -7.74 12.22 7.45
C ARG A 93 -7.56 13.03 6.19
N SER A 94 -6.96 14.20 6.33
CA SER A 94 -6.56 15.03 5.20
C SER A 94 -5.08 14.82 4.87
N ASP A 95 -4.74 14.84 3.58
CA ASP A 95 -3.34 14.88 3.19
C ASP A 95 -2.74 16.25 3.49
N ASN A 96 -1.50 16.27 3.99
CA ASN A 96 -0.82 17.50 4.39
C ASN A 96 -0.04 18.19 3.25
N LYS A 97 0.06 17.57 2.07
CA LYS A 97 0.79 18.11 0.90
C LYS A 97 -0.12 18.42 -0.29
N LYS A 98 -1.27 17.76 -0.40
CA LYS A 98 -2.27 17.88 -1.48
C LYS A 98 -3.63 18.28 -0.92
N ARG A 99 -3.97 19.55 -1.12
CA ARG A 99 -5.31 20.08 -0.86
C ARG A 99 -6.39 19.24 -1.56
N GLY A 100 -7.42 18.86 -0.81
CA GLY A 100 -8.58 18.10 -1.30
C GLY A 100 -8.37 16.60 -1.43
N LEU A 101 -7.17 16.07 -1.14
CA LEU A 101 -6.96 14.63 -0.98
C LEU A 101 -7.32 14.23 0.45
N LEU A 102 -8.36 13.41 0.59
CA LEU A 102 -8.86 12.92 1.87
C LEU A 102 -8.91 11.40 1.89
N PHE A 103 -8.81 10.82 3.08
CA PHE A 103 -8.96 9.39 3.33
C PHE A 103 -10.04 9.17 4.39
N ALA A 104 -10.93 8.20 4.17
CA ALA A 104 -11.96 7.81 5.13
C ALA A 104 -11.84 6.33 5.48
N GLY A 105 -11.89 6.01 6.78
CA GLY A 105 -11.92 4.64 7.27
C GLY A 105 -13.34 4.23 7.65
N THR A 106 -13.76 3.06 7.17
CA THR A 106 -15.09 2.47 7.42
C THR A 106 -14.96 1.14 8.16
N GLU A 107 -16.10 0.49 8.39
CA GLU A 107 -16.14 -0.85 8.99
C GLU A 107 -15.51 -1.95 8.12
N ARG A 108 -15.32 -1.72 6.81
CA ARG A 108 -14.84 -2.75 5.88
C ARG A 108 -13.63 -2.34 5.04
N GLY A 109 -13.20 -1.08 5.11
CA GLY A 109 -12.09 -0.63 4.30
C GLY A 109 -11.75 0.84 4.39
N VAL A 110 -10.90 1.27 3.47
CA VAL A 110 -10.48 2.67 3.31
C VAL A 110 -11.00 3.19 1.98
N TYR A 111 -11.44 4.45 1.98
CA TYR A 111 -11.84 5.21 0.81
C TYR A 111 -10.93 6.43 0.66
N ALA A 112 -10.76 6.91 -0.57
CA ALA A 112 -10.08 8.16 -0.87
C ALA A 112 -10.99 9.09 -1.67
N SER A 113 -10.88 10.39 -1.41
CA SER A 113 -11.49 11.46 -2.20
C SER A 113 -10.40 12.36 -2.75
N PHE A 114 -10.54 12.81 -3.99
CA PHE A 114 -9.59 13.68 -4.69
C PHE A 114 -10.18 15.08 -4.96
N ASP A 115 -11.38 15.33 -4.45
CA ASP A 115 -12.21 16.52 -4.67
C ASP A 115 -12.80 17.03 -3.35
N ASP A 116 -12.01 16.89 -2.28
CA ASP A 116 -12.28 17.51 -0.98
C ASP A 116 -13.59 17.03 -0.33
N GLY A 117 -13.86 15.72 -0.50
CA GLY A 117 -14.98 14.97 0.07
C GLY A 117 -16.22 14.89 -0.84
N ALA A 118 -16.21 15.53 -2.02
CA ALA A 118 -17.38 15.53 -2.89
C ALA A 118 -17.68 14.13 -3.46
N HIS A 119 -16.66 13.35 -3.82
CA HIS A 119 -16.80 11.96 -4.22
C HIS A 119 -15.72 11.07 -3.60
N TRP A 120 -16.13 9.87 -3.20
CA TRP A 120 -15.27 8.85 -2.61
C TRP A 120 -15.16 7.62 -3.50
N GLN A 121 -13.97 7.04 -3.51
CA GLN A 121 -13.70 5.76 -4.19
C GLN A 121 -12.93 4.82 -3.26
N SER A 122 -13.17 3.52 -3.40
CA SER A 122 -12.49 2.52 -2.58
C SER A 122 -10.97 2.55 -2.80
N LEU A 123 -10.21 2.57 -1.71
CA LEU A 123 -8.75 2.39 -1.66
C LEU A 123 -8.41 1.04 -1.00
N GLN A 124 -9.22 -0.01 -1.26
CA GLN A 124 -9.04 -1.30 -0.60
C GLN A 124 -7.69 -1.97 -0.92
N GLN A 125 -7.25 -1.93 -2.18
CA GLN A 125 -6.03 -2.61 -2.63
C GLN A 125 -5.95 -4.07 -2.14
N LYS A 126 -4.93 -4.41 -1.35
CA LYS A 126 -4.75 -5.73 -0.70
C LYS A 126 -5.11 -5.72 0.78
N LEU A 127 -5.67 -4.63 1.29
CA LEU A 127 -6.18 -4.56 2.65
C LEU A 127 -7.33 -5.59 2.79
N PRO A 128 -7.31 -6.46 3.79
CA PRO A 128 -8.45 -7.33 4.07
C PRO A 128 -9.69 -6.51 4.40
N ILE A 129 -10.87 -7.11 4.26
CA ILE A 129 -12.10 -6.50 4.79
C ILE A 129 -12.00 -6.51 6.32
N VAL A 130 -11.73 -5.35 6.92
CA VAL A 130 -11.63 -5.16 8.36
C VAL A 130 -12.04 -3.75 8.80
N PRO A 131 -12.48 -3.58 10.06
CA PRO A 131 -12.80 -2.27 10.60
C PRO A 131 -11.56 -1.39 10.74
N ILE A 132 -11.70 -0.14 10.29
CA ILE A 132 -10.66 0.88 10.37
C ILE A 132 -11.00 1.83 11.51
N HIS A 133 -10.23 1.77 12.60
CA HIS A 133 -10.48 2.58 13.80
C HIS A 133 -9.81 3.94 13.74
N ASP A 134 -8.63 4.01 13.13
CA ASP A 134 -7.86 5.25 13.02
C ASP A 134 -6.93 5.17 11.80
N MET A 135 -6.49 6.33 11.32
CA MET A 135 -5.53 6.48 10.25
C MET A 135 -4.60 7.66 10.54
N LEU A 136 -3.39 7.63 9.98
CA LEU A 136 -2.45 8.73 10.05
C LEU A 136 -1.75 8.89 8.71
N VAL A 137 -1.74 10.13 8.19
CA VAL A 137 -0.84 10.51 7.10
C VAL A 137 0.47 10.97 7.73
N HIS A 138 1.54 10.23 7.48
CA HIS A 138 2.88 10.57 7.97
C HIS A 138 3.87 10.57 6.81
N ASP A 139 4.45 11.73 6.52
CA ASP A 139 5.26 12.00 5.33
C ASP A 139 4.53 11.63 4.02
N ASP A 140 4.89 10.50 3.42
CA ASP A 140 4.32 9.97 2.17
C ASP A 140 3.59 8.64 2.41
N ALA A 141 3.43 8.23 3.67
CA ALA A 141 2.74 7.00 4.03
C ALA A 141 1.34 7.27 4.61
N LEU A 142 0.40 6.41 4.26
CA LEU A 142 -0.88 6.27 4.95
C LEU A 142 -0.82 5.05 5.87
N ILE A 143 -0.87 5.30 7.17
CA ILE A 143 -0.88 4.29 8.23
C ILE A 143 -2.32 4.07 8.65
N VAL A 144 -2.74 2.81 8.74
CA VAL A 144 -4.12 2.40 8.98
C VAL A 144 -4.16 1.48 10.19
N ALA A 145 -4.85 1.90 11.24
CA ALA A 145 -5.06 1.10 12.45
C ALA A 145 -6.35 0.27 12.30
N THR A 146 -6.21 -1.04 12.35
CA THR A 146 -7.32 -1.98 12.12
C THR A 146 -7.78 -2.65 13.40
N HIS A 147 -9.06 -3.05 13.46
CA HIS A 147 -9.53 -3.90 14.55
C HIS A 147 -9.04 -5.34 14.35
N GLY A 148 -8.23 -5.84 15.28
CA GLY A 148 -7.83 -7.26 15.32
C GLY A 148 -6.72 -7.67 14.34
N ARG A 149 -6.19 -6.77 13.50
CA ARG A 149 -5.07 -7.07 12.57
C ARG A 149 -3.86 -6.13 12.69
N GLY A 150 -3.83 -5.26 13.70
CA GLY A 150 -2.73 -4.33 13.93
C GLY A 150 -2.71 -3.18 12.93
N PHE A 151 -1.52 -2.82 12.44
CA PHE A 151 -1.35 -1.69 11.51
C PHE A 151 -1.09 -2.18 10.08
N TRP A 152 -1.66 -1.44 9.13
CA TRP A 152 -1.35 -1.55 7.71
C TRP A 152 -0.73 -0.24 7.22
N MET A 153 0.18 -0.32 6.27
CA MET A 153 0.82 0.86 5.70
C MET A 153 0.74 0.81 4.18
N LEU A 154 0.30 1.92 3.59
CA LEU A 154 0.56 2.23 2.19
C LEU A 154 1.77 3.16 2.19
N ASP A 155 2.94 2.60 1.84
CA ASP A 155 4.25 3.26 2.03
C ASP A 155 4.44 4.55 1.23
N ASP A 156 3.71 4.70 0.13
CA ASP A 156 3.83 5.84 -0.78
C ASP A 156 2.46 6.22 -1.38
N ILE A 157 1.96 7.38 -0.96
CA ILE A 157 0.72 8.02 -1.45
C ILE A 157 1.00 9.11 -2.49
N GLU A 158 2.25 9.36 -2.86
CA GLU A 158 2.61 10.35 -3.88
C GLU A 158 1.95 10.08 -5.24
N PRO A 159 1.78 8.83 -5.71
CA PRO A 159 0.97 8.56 -6.90
C PRO A 159 -0.47 9.06 -6.77
N LEU A 160 -1.07 8.99 -5.57
CA LEU A 160 -2.42 9.52 -5.32
C LEU A 160 -2.43 11.05 -5.40
N ARG A 161 -1.42 11.74 -4.89
CA ARG A 161 -1.31 13.21 -4.98
C ARG A 161 -1.15 13.71 -6.42
N GLN A 162 -0.54 12.88 -7.26
CA GLN A 162 -0.33 13.12 -8.69
C GLN A 162 -1.56 12.78 -9.56
N LEU A 163 -2.57 12.06 -9.04
CA LEU A 163 -3.83 11.77 -9.74
C LEU A 163 -4.73 13.02 -9.84
N ALA A 164 -4.31 14.00 -10.64
CA ALA A 164 -5.14 15.13 -11.02
C ALA A 164 -6.26 14.69 -12.01
N PRO A 165 -7.37 15.44 -12.13
CA PRO A 165 -8.47 15.08 -13.03
C PRO A 165 -8.06 14.83 -14.49
N ASP A 166 -7.02 15.51 -14.98
CA ASP A 166 -6.49 15.28 -16.33
C ASP A 166 -5.80 13.92 -16.45
N VAL A 167 -5.10 13.46 -15.42
CA VAL A 167 -4.47 12.12 -15.38
C VAL A 167 -5.52 11.02 -15.46
N ALA A 168 -6.70 11.23 -14.85
CA ALA A 168 -7.81 10.29 -14.92
C ALA A 168 -8.39 10.10 -16.34
N THR A 169 -7.96 10.86 -17.34
CA THR A 169 -8.37 10.69 -18.75
C THR A 169 -7.26 10.16 -19.65
N LYS A 170 -6.02 10.05 -19.15
CA LYS A 170 -4.87 9.61 -19.95
C LYS A 170 -4.88 8.09 -20.13
N SER A 171 -4.56 7.65 -21.36
CA SER A 171 -4.37 6.23 -21.67
C SER A 171 -3.12 5.66 -20.99
N VAL A 172 -2.07 6.46 -20.86
CA VAL A 172 -0.81 6.09 -20.20
C VAL A 172 -0.35 7.25 -19.35
N HIS A 173 0.07 6.97 -18.12
CA HIS A 173 0.69 7.97 -17.25
C HIS A 173 1.79 7.35 -16.40
N LEU A 174 3.00 7.91 -16.49
CA LEU A 174 4.12 7.61 -15.60
C LEU A 174 4.08 8.58 -14.42
N PHE A 175 3.97 8.04 -13.21
CA PHE A 175 4.08 8.86 -12.01
C PHE A 175 5.55 9.17 -11.72
N THR A 176 5.80 10.35 -11.15
CA THR A 176 7.13 10.72 -10.66
C THR A 176 7.48 9.82 -9.47
N PRO A 177 8.56 9.01 -9.55
CA PRO A 177 8.95 8.15 -8.45
C PRO A 177 9.43 8.94 -7.23
N ALA A 178 9.17 8.42 -6.03
CA ALA A 178 9.77 8.96 -4.81
C ALA A 178 11.31 8.83 -4.84
N PRO A 179 12.04 9.69 -4.10
CA PRO A 179 13.47 9.52 -3.91
C PRO A 179 13.81 8.14 -3.37
N ALA A 180 14.78 7.47 -4.01
CA ALA A 180 15.23 6.14 -3.62
C ALA A 180 16.46 6.24 -2.72
N TRP A 181 16.63 5.26 -1.83
CA TRP A 181 17.80 5.16 -0.96
C TRP A 181 18.63 3.94 -1.36
N ARG A 182 19.95 4.11 -1.46
CA ARG A 182 20.90 3.03 -1.78
C ARG A 182 21.18 2.15 -0.56
N MET A 183 20.15 1.48 -0.07
CA MET A 183 20.17 0.66 1.15
C MET A 183 20.87 -0.68 0.91
N PHE A 184 21.83 -1.08 1.74
CA PHE A 184 22.55 -2.37 1.60
C PHE A 184 21.64 -3.61 1.82
N SER A 185 20.57 -3.43 2.59
CA SER A 185 19.54 -4.42 2.89
C SER A 185 18.15 -3.81 2.66
N GLY A 186 17.23 -4.59 2.07
CA GLY A 186 15.81 -4.24 1.93
C GLY A 186 14.99 -5.50 1.64
N GLY A 187 13.69 -5.48 1.97
CA GLY A 187 12.80 -6.62 1.79
C GLY A 187 12.57 -6.89 0.31
N GLY A 188 13.14 -7.96 -0.22
CA GLY A 188 12.74 -8.50 -1.52
C GLY A 188 11.58 -9.48 -1.34
N PHE A 189 10.70 -9.61 -2.33
CA PHE A 189 9.62 -10.61 -2.40
C PHE A 189 10.13 -12.08 -2.53
N GLY A 190 11.34 -12.38 -2.07
CA GLY A 190 11.91 -13.71 -2.16
C GLY A 190 13.14 -13.90 -1.27
N GLY A 191 12.96 -14.67 -0.20
CA GLY A 191 14.04 -15.45 0.40
C GLY A 191 14.76 -14.80 1.59
N GLY A 192 14.05 -14.63 2.70
CA GLY A 192 14.61 -14.47 4.04
C GLY A 192 13.51 -14.81 5.03
N GLY A 193 13.70 -15.86 5.83
CA GLY A 193 12.72 -16.35 6.78
C GLY A 193 12.49 -15.36 7.92
N GLY A 194 11.67 -14.33 7.66
CA GLY A 194 11.07 -13.53 8.72
C GLY A 194 10.00 -14.37 9.44
N THR A 195 9.78 -14.07 10.72
CA THR A 195 8.66 -14.65 11.45
C THR A 195 7.33 -14.25 10.77
N ARG A 196 6.26 -15.05 10.93
CA ARG A 196 4.93 -14.73 10.38
C ARG A 196 4.35 -13.39 10.89
N THR A 197 4.98 -12.82 11.91
CA THR A 197 4.60 -11.58 12.58
C THR A 197 5.45 -10.37 12.16
N GLU A 198 6.49 -10.57 11.34
CA GLU A 198 7.31 -9.46 10.84
C GLU A 198 6.61 -8.73 9.70
N GLY A 199 6.57 -7.40 9.80
CA GLY A 199 6.16 -6.54 8.70
C GLY A 199 7.10 -6.68 7.51
N THR A 200 6.56 -6.60 6.30
CA THR A 200 7.38 -6.61 5.07
C THR A 200 7.91 -5.21 4.84
N ASN A 201 9.24 -5.04 4.86
CA ASN A 201 9.85 -3.78 4.47
C ASN A 201 9.57 -3.45 2.98
N PRO A 202 9.51 -2.16 2.61
CA PRO A 202 9.40 -1.76 1.22
C PRO A 202 10.49 -2.38 0.34
N PRO A 203 10.22 -2.59 -0.97
CA PRO A 203 11.20 -3.09 -1.91
C PRO A 203 12.48 -2.25 -1.91
N ASN A 204 13.65 -2.91 -1.95
CA ASN A 204 14.91 -2.19 -2.12
C ASN A 204 14.98 -1.57 -3.52
N GLY A 205 15.22 -0.27 -3.57
CA GLY A 205 15.52 0.46 -4.79
C GLY A 205 14.50 1.53 -5.11
N VAL A 206 14.20 1.72 -6.38
CA VAL A 206 13.18 2.67 -6.83
C VAL A 206 11.90 1.91 -7.16
N VAL A 207 10.77 2.40 -6.64
CA VAL A 207 9.43 1.95 -7.01
C VAL A 207 8.88 2.89 -8.06
N VAL A 208 8.46 2.35 -9.19
CA VAL A 208 7.90 3.08 -10.31
C VAL A 208 6.45 2.66 -10.45
N ASP A 209 5.56 3.61 -10.24
CA ASP A 209 4.14 3.46 -10.49
C ASP A 209 3.78 4.06 -11.85
N PHE A 210 2.88 3.40 -12.57
CA PHE A 210 2.32 3.91 -13.83
C PHE A 210 0.92 3.36 -14.10
N LEU A 211 0.12 4.16 -14.79
CA LEU A 211 -1.22 3.83 -15.22
C LEU A 211 -1.20 3.46 -16.71
N ILE A 212 -1.88 2.36 -17.06
CA ILE A 212 -2.15 1.96 -18.44
C ILE A 212 -3.66 1.74 -18.59
N ARG A 213 -4.28 2.22 -19.65
CA ARG A 213 -5.69 2.05 -19.98
C ARG A 213 -5.88 1.80 -21.45
N ASP A 214 -6.92 1.05 -21.75
CA ASP A 214 -7.41 0.78 -23.11
C ASP A 214 -6.33 0.23 -24.06
N GLN A 215 -5.33 -0.47 -23.51
CA GLN A 215 -4.30 -1.15 -24.30
C GLN A 215 -4.69 -2.61 -24.54
N LYS A 216 -4.46 -3.08 -25.77
CA LYS A 216 -4.74 -4.47 -26.15
C LYS A 216 -3.74 -5.41 -25.46
N PRO A 217 -4.15 -6.63 -25.08
CA PRO A 217 -3.20 -7.65 -24.67
C PRO A 217 -2.11 -7.88 -25.73
N GLY A 218 -0.85 -8.04 -25.31
CA GLY A 218 0.32 -8.14 -26.17
C GLY A 218 0.98 -6.80 -26.55
N THR A 219 0.35 -5.65 -26.22
CA THR A 219 0.96 -4.32 -26.41
C THR A 219 2.28 -4.25 -25.65
N LYS A 220 3.37 -3.89 -26.34
CA LYS A 220 4.72 -3.87 -25.76
C LYS A 220 4.85 -2.75 -24.72
N VAL A 221 5.48 -3.07 -23.60
CA VAL A 221 5.79 -2.13 -22.53
C VAL A 221 7.28 -2.20 -22.23
N SER A 222 7.94 -1.05 -22.12
CA SER A 222 9.31 -0.98 -21.61
C SER A 222 9.49 0.12 -20.58
N LEU A 223 10.39 -0.15 -19.63
CA LEU A 223 10.71 0.69 -18.50
C LEU A 223 12.23 0.81 -18.47
N ALA A 224 12.74 1.89 -19.06
CA ALA A 224 14.18 2.15 -19.17
C ALA A 224 14.65 3.09 -18.06
N PHE A 225 15.77 2.75 -17.43
CA PHE A 225 16.43 3.55 -16.41
C PHE A 225 17.70 4.14 -17.00
N LEU A 226 17.77 5.46 -17.03
CA LEU A 226 18.86 6.23 -17.61
C LEU A 226 19.72 6.84 -16.50
N GLY A 227 21.03 6.81 -16.68
CA GLY A 227 21.99 7.44 -15.80
C GLY A 227 22.02 8.96 -15.91
N PRO A 228 22.78 9.64 -15.04
CA PRO A 228 23.01 11.09 -15.12
C PRO A 228 23.60 11.55 -16.47
N ASP A 229 24.28 10.65 -17.18
CA ASP A 229 24.84 10.89 -18.52
C ASP A 229 23.84 10.67 -19.68
N GLY A 230 22.58 10.35 -19.35
CA GLY A 230 21.51 10.09 -20.31
C GLY A 230 21.58 8.71 -20.98
N LYS A 231 22.51 7.82 -20.58
CA LYS A 231 22.60 6.47 -21.16
C LYS A 231 21.68 5.51 -20.43
N VAL A 232 21.09 4.58 -21.18
CA VAL A 232 20.28 3.49 -20.60
C VAL A 232 21.20 2.55 -19.83
N ILE A 233 20.95 2.43 -18.54
CA ILE A 233 21.66 1.53 -17.61
C ILE A 233 20.98 0.17 -17.56
N ARG A 234 19.65 0.17 -17.63
CA ARG A 234 18.81 -1.03 -17.61
C ARG A 234 17.50 -0.75 -18.30
N GLU A 235 16.96 -1.75 -18.96
CA GLU A 235 15.63 -1.67 -19.56
C GLU A 235 14.86 -2.95 -19.23
N LEU A 236 13.70 -2.79 -18.59
CA LEU A 236 12.79 -3.89 -18.34
C LEU A 236 11.75 -3.95 -19.47
N LYS A 237 11.49 -5.13 -20.02
CA LYS A 237 10.57 -5.31 -21.17
C LYS A 237 9.48 -6.32 -20.87
N GLY A 238 8.27 -6.05 -21.36
CA GLY A 238 7.16 -6.98 -21.30
C GLY A 238 6.01 -6.57 -22.21
N ASP A 239 4.83 -7.06 -21.87
CA ASP A 239 3.61 -6.79 -22.61
C ASP A 239 2.41 -6.71 -21.68
N VAL A 240 1.40 -5.97 -22.11
CA VAL A 240 0.11 -5.88 -21.42
C VAL A 240 -0.58 -7.24 -21.48
N GLN A 241 -0.99 -7.74 -20.32
CA GLN A 241 -1.71 -9.00 -20.17
C GLN A 241 -3.23 -8.75 -20.17
N ALA A 242 -4.01 -9.78 -20.50
CA ALA A 242 -5.47 -9.69 -20.57
C ALA A 242 -6.14 -9.50 -19.21
N GLU A 243 -5.50 -9.93 -18.12
CA GLU A 243 -6.00 -9.79 -16.75
C GLU A 243 -4.83 -9.43 -15.83
N ALA A 244 -5.04 -8.52 -14.88
CA ALA A 244 -4.07 -8.29 -13.81
C ALA A 244 -3.96 -9.58 -12.98
N PRO A 245 -2.76 -10.03 -12.58
CA PRO A 245 -2.64 -11.25 -11.78
C PRO A 245 -3.44 -11.10 -10.48
N LYS A 246 -4.38 -12.03 -10.25
CA LYS A 246 -5.12 -12.10 -8.97
C LYS A 246 -4.11 -12.16 -7.82
N PRO A 247 -4.31 -11.40 -6.72
CA PRO A 247 -3.49 -11.58 -5.53
C PRO A 247 -3.53 -13.05 -5.14
N THR A 248 -2.36 -13.67 -4.96
CA THR A 248 -2.28 -15.04 -4.49
C THR A 248 -3.00 -15.09 -3.15
N GLU A 249 -4.16 -15.76 -3.11
CA GLU A 249 -4.84 -16.04 -1.85
C GLU A 249 -3.86 -16.78 -0.95
N LEU A 250 -3.46 -16.16 0.16
CA LEU A 250 -2.93 -16.89 1.29
C LEU A 250 -4.01 -17.91 1.65
N LYS A 251 -3.80 -19.18 1.27
CA LYS A 251 -4.64 -20.28 1.76
C LYS A 251 -4.67 -20.13 3.27
N ALA A 252 -5.83 -19.73 3.80
CA ALA A 252 -6.07 -19.72 5.22
C ALA A 252 -5.89 -21.16 5.69
N GLY A 253 -4.75 -21.45 6.31
CA GLY A 253 -4.61 -22.68 7.08
C GLY A 253 -5.71 -22.61 8.13
N VAL A 254 -6.70 -23.51 8.00
CA VAL A 254 -7.72 -23.72 9.01
C VAL A 254 -6.97 -23.99 10.31
N LEU A 255 -6.93 -23.00 11.19
CA LEU A 255 -6.54 -23.20 12.58
C LEU A 255 -7.71 -23.94 13.22
N THR A 256 -7.74 -25.27 13.08
CA THR A 256 -8.48 -26.09 14.02
C THR A 256 -7.81 -25.87 15.39
N PRO A 257 -8.54 -25.36 16.40
CA PRO A 257 -7.97 -25.31 17.74
C PRO A 257 -7.68 -26.75 18.18
N PRO A 258 -6.50 -27.03 18.78
CA PRO A 258 -6.24 -28.33 19.35
C PRO A 258 -7.25 -28.60 20.47
N ALA A 259 -7.87 -29.78 20.44
CA ALA A 259 -8.72 -30.25 21.51
C ALA A 259 -7.95 -30.21 22.85
N PRO A 260 -8.60 -29.88 23.98
CA PRO A 260 -7.95 -29.89 25.28
C PRO A 260 -7.43 -31.31 25.58
N PRO A 261 -6.20 -31.46 26.10
CA PRO A 261 -5.67 -32.78 26.43
C PRO A 261 -6.52 -33.39 27.55
N ALA A 262 -7.01 -34.61 27.30
CA ALA A 262 -7.61 -35.44 28.32
C ALA A 262 -6.55 -35.79 29.38
N THR A 263 -6.91 -35.56 30.63
CA THR A 263 -6.16 -35.98 31.82
C THR A 263 -6.05 -37.50 31.83
N GLU A 264 -4.84 -38.05 31.67
CA GLU A 264 -4.56 -39.43 32.06
C GLU A 264 -3.29 -39.51 32.91
N ALA A 265 -3.43 -40.33 33.94
CA ALA A 265 -2.58 -40.45 35.10
C ALA A 265 -1.24 -41.15 34.79
N VAL A 266 -0.24 -40.73 35.54
CA VAL A 266 1.08 -41.35 35.64
C VAL A 266 0.95 -42.82 36.12
N LYS A 267 1.54 -43.75 35.37
CA LYS A 267 2.05 -45.03 35.90
C LYS A 267 3.41 -45.36 35.30
N SER A 268 4.24 -45.94 36.16
CA SER A 268 5.66 -46.21 36.06
C SER A 268 6.01 -47.59 35.51
N GLU A 269 7.33 -47.75 35.24
CA GLU A 269 8.08 -48.98 34.94
C GLU A 269 7.90 -49.51 33.50
N GLY A 270 8.91 -49.89 32.71
CA GLY A 270 10.32 -50.22 32.93
C GLY A 270 10.64 -51.35 31.92
N GLY A 271 11.71 -51.25 31.14
CA GLY A 271 12.12 -52.35 30.26
C GLY A 271 12.89 -51.94 29.01
N ALA A 272 14.16 -52.34 28.96
CA ALA A 272 15.09 -52.16 27.86
C ALA A 272 14.75 -53.04 26.64
N GLY A 273 15.11 -52.59 25.44
CA GLY A 273 15.04 -53.38 24.20
C GLY A 273 15.73 -52.67 23.04
N GLU A 274 16.71 -53.34 22.45
CA GLU A 274 17.69 -52.90 21.46
C GLU A 274 17.13 -52.30 20.15
N GLN A 275 17.89 -51.35 19.60
CA GLN A 275 17.77 -50.88 18.21
C GLN A 275 18.50 -51.84 17.26
N GLN A 276 17.82 -52.27 16.21
CA GLN A 276 18.46 -52.85 15.02
C GLN A 276 17.84 -52.20 13.77
N PRO A 277 18.64 -51.64 12.85
CA PRO A 277 18.13 -50.96 11.66
C PRO A 277 17.89 -51.96 10.52
N THR A 278 16.71 -51.93 9.92
CA THR A 278 16.42 -52.63 8.66
C THR A 278 16.74 -51.72 7.47
N THR A 279 17.80 -52.08 6.75
CA THR A 279 18.08 -51.69 5.36
C THR A 279 17.25 -52.53 4.40
N GLU A 280 16.60 -51.91 3.40
CA GLU A 280 16.73 -52.24 1.95
C GLU A 280 15.72 -51.44 1.08
N PRO A 281 15.94 -51.31 -0.25
CA PRO A 281 16.04 -50.02 -0.92
C PRO A 281 14.92 -49.77 -1.96
N ALA A 282 14.79 -48.53 -2.43
CA ALA A 282 14.03 -48.25 -3.64
C ALA A 282 14.70 -47.14 -4.46
N ALA A 283 15.33 -47.61 -5.55
CA ALA A 283 15.56 -46.97 -6.85
C ALA A 283 15.94 -45.48 -6.89
N GLU A 284 17.23 -45.25 -7.15
CA GLU A 284 17.75 -44.02 -7.75
C GLU A 284 17.25 -43.94 -9.20
N GLU A 285 16.32 -43.03 -9.47
CA GLU A 285 16.17 -42.43 -10.80
C GLU A 285 17.08 -41.20 -10.85
N GLU A 286 18.09 -41.27 -11.72
CA GLU A 286 18.94 -40.15 -12.11
C GLU A 286 18.08 -39.05 -12.76
N GLU A 287 17.57 -38.11 -11.98
CA GLU A 287 17.16 -36.81 -12.53
C GLU A 287 18.41 -35.95 -12.71
N GLU A 288 18.77 -35.76 -13.99
CA GLU A 288 19.79 -34.83 -14.46
C GLU A 288 19.86 -33.56 -13.61
N ALA A 289 21.09 -33.18 -13.26
CA ALA A 289 21.44 -31.94 -12.59
C ALA A 289 20.69 -30.73 -13.18
N GLY A 290 19.54 -30.41 -12.59
CA GLY A 290 18.69 -29.29 -12.93
C GLY A 290 19.39 -27.98 -12.60
N GLY A 291 20.24 -27.52 -13.52
CA GLY A 291 20.77 -26.17 -13.50
C GLY A 291 19.62 -25.19 -13.30
N ARG A 292 19.67 -24.39 -12.23
CA ARG A 292 18.70 -23.32 -11.96
C ARG A 292 18.54 -22.48 -13.24
N ARG A 293 17.45 -22.71 -14.00
CA ARG A 293 17.08 -21.90 -15.16
C ARG A 293 17.15 -20.44 -14.71
N GLY A 294 18.08 -19.69 -15.29
CA GLY A 294 18.30 -18.29 -14.94
C GLY A 294 16.98 -17.53 -15.10
N ARG A 295 16.49 -16.93 -14.02
CA ARG A 295 15.31 -16.07 -14.07
C ARG A 295 15.72 -14.82 -14.86
N ASP A 296 15.07 -14.55 -15.98
CA ASP A 296 15.30 -13.31 -16.73
C ASP A 296 14.91 -12.12 -15.84
N THR A 297 15.91 -11.35 -15.40
CA THR A 297 15.72 -10.24 -14.47
C THR A 297 15.35 -8.95 -15.19
N ASP A 298 15.43 -8.90 -16.52
CA ASP A 298 15.12 -7.73 -17.33
C ASP A 298 13.71 -7.82 -17.96
N ARG A 299 12.85 -8.64 -17.36
CA ARG A 299 11.46 -8.86 -17.79
C ARG A 299 10.45 -8.17 -16.86
N LEU A 300 9.50 -7.46 -17.46
CA LEU A 300 8.27 -7.01 -16.81
C LEU A 300 7.23 -8.14 -16.83
N THR A 301 6.59 -8.40 -15.69
CA THR A 301 5.58 -9.45 -15.55
C THR A 301 4.32 -8.89 -14.89
N GLY A 302 3.15 -9.33 -15.34
CA GLY A 302 1.87 -8.97 -14.73
C GLY A 302 1.41 -7.54 -15.03
N ILE A 303 1.94 -6.92 -16.09
CA ILE A 303 1.50 -5.60 -16.52
C ILE A 303 0.12 -5.73 -17.15
N ALA A 304 -0.85 -4.92 -16.72
CA ALA A 304 -2.22 -4.96 -17.21
C ALA A 304 -2.81 -3.54 -17.31
N ASN A 305 -4.01 -3.42 -17.89
CA ASN A 305 -4.79 -2.20 -17.76
C ASN A 305 -5.13 -1.95 -16.27
N GLY A 306 -4.97 -0.71 -15.82
CA GLY A 306 -5.02 -0.30 -14.43
C GLY A 306 -3.70 0.28 -13.94
N HIS A 307 -3.60 0.40 -12.61
CA HIS A 307 -2.38 0.83 -11.93
C HIS A 307 -1.37 -0.32 -11.87
N ASN A 308 -0.13 -0.04 -12.26
CA ASN A 308 0.99 -0.99 -12.27
C ASN A 308 2.13 -0.45 -11.40
N ARG A 309 2.72 -1.34 -10.60
CA ARG A 309 3.85 -1.03 -9.71
C ARG A 309 5.03 -1.95 -10.02
N VAL A 310 6.19 -1.37 -10.33
CA VAL A 310 7.42 -2.12 -10.64
C VAL A 310 8.57 -1.58 -9.80
N SER A 311 9.41 -2.47 -9.25
CA SER A 311 10.61 -2.07 -8.51
C SER A 311 11.87 -2.39 -9.28
N TRP A 312 12.80 -1.43 -9.35
CA TRP A 312 14.17 -1.65 -9.79
C TRP A 312 15.13 -1.63 -8.61
N ASN A 313 15.83 -2.75 -8.42
CA ASN A 313 16.81 -2.96 -7.35
C ASN A 313 18.13 -2.16 -7.47
N LEU A 314 18.17 -1.14 -8.34
CA LEU A 314 19.32 -0.26 -8.56
C LEU A 314 20.57 -0.95 -9.11
N ARG A 315 20.45 -2.17 -9.65
CA ARG A 315 21.56 -2.88 -10.32
C ARG A 315 21.48 -2.72 -11.83
N THR A 316 22.63 -2.60 -12.48
CA THR A 316 22.74 -2.71 -13.94
C THR A 316 22.29 -4.10 -14.41
N SER A 317 22.08 -4.26 -15.72
CA SER A 317 21.80 -5.59 -16.29
C SER A 317 22.86 -6.63 -15.90
N GLU A 318 22.41 -7.87 -15.77
CA GLU A 318 23.29 -8.99 -15.43
C GLU A 318 24.26 -9.33 -16.57
N ALA A 319 25.41 -9.89 -16.21
CA ALA A 319 26.31 -10.47 -17.20
C ALA A 319 25.65 -11.67 -17.89
N LYS A 320 25.86 -11.80 -19.21
CA LYS A 320 25.34 -12.93 -20.00
C LYS A 320 25.91 -14.25 -19.46
N ARG A 321 25.02 -15.17 -19.08
CA ARG A 321 25.38 -16.55 -18.76
C ARG A 321 25.54 -17.35 -20.04
N PHE A 322 26.41 -18.35 -20.02
CA PHE A 322 26.60 -19.31 -21.10
C PHE A 322 26.67 -20.74 -20.52
N PRO A 323 26.31 -21.77 -21.31
CA PRO A 323 26.40 -23.17 -20.87
C PRO A 323 27.81 -23.52 -20.40
N GLY A 324 27.93 -24.16 -19.23
CA GLY A 324 29.21 -24.53 -18.63
C GLY A 324 29.87 -23.44 -17.76
N MET A 325 29.24 -22.27 -17.57
CA MET A 325 29.74 -21.25 -16.63
C MET A 325 29.66 -21.76 -15.19
N VAL A 326 30.82 -21.94 -14.54
CA VAL A 326 30.91 -22.33 -13.13
C VAL A 326 31.15 -21.08 -12.26
N LEU A 327 30.23 -20.82 -11.33
CA LEU A 327 30.32 -19.74 -10.36
C LEU A 327 30.39 -20.33 -8.94
N TRP A 328 31.60 -20.41 -8.38
CA TRP A 328 31.85 -21.01 -7.06
C TRP A 328 31.42 -20.10 -5.89
N ALA A 329 31.73 -18.81 -5.97
CA ALA A 329 31.41 -17.80 -4.94
C ALA A 329 30.95 -16.45 -5.53
N GLY A 330 30.69 -16.40 -6.84
CA GLY A 330 30.31 -15.19 -7.57
C GLY A 330 28.88 -15.24 -8.11
N GLY A 331 28.34 -14.09 -8.50
CA GLY A 331 27.06 -13.98 -9.18
C GLY A 331 27.18 -13.14 -10.46
N THR A 332 26.22 -13.30 -11.38
CA THR A 332 26.14 -12.46 -12.59
C THR A 332 25.45 -11.11 -12.35
N GLN A 333 25.08 -10.80 -11.11
CA GLN A 333 24.38 -9.57 -10.78
C GLN A 333 25.23 -8.34 -11.12
N GLY A 334 24.65 -7.43 -11.90
CA GLY A 334 25.29 -6.16 -12.22
C GLY A 334 25.59 -5.32 -10.96
N PRO A 335 26.64 -4.47 -10.99
CA PRO A 335 26.94 -3.55 -9.89
C PRO A 335 25.75 -2.63 -9.59
N ARG A 336 25.69 -2.14 -8.35
CA ARG A 336 24.71 -1.13 -7.96
C ARG A 336 25.16 0.24 -8.47
N VAL A 337 24.22 1.00 -9.00
CA VAL A 337 24.47 2.38 -9.43
C VAL A 337 24.79 3.28 -8.23
N LEU A 338 25.50 4.38 -8.50
CA LEU A 338 25.93 5.35 -7.47
C LEU A 338 24.83 6.36 -7.17
N PRO A 339 24.82 7.02 -6.00
CA PRO A 339 23.93 8.15 -5.75
C PRO A 339 24.02 9.22 -6.84
N GLY A 340 22.90 9.86 -7.15
CA GLY A 340 22.76 10.84 -8.22
C GLY A 340 21.32 10.94 -8.72
N THR A 341 21.09 11.79 -9.72
CA THR A 341 19.77 11.96 -10.34
C THR A 341 19.66 11.05 -11.56
N TYR A 342 18.60 10.25 -11.60
CA TYR A 342 18.32 9.28 -12.65
C TYR A 342 17.00 9.60 -13.33
N THR A 343 16.81 9.08 -14.54
CA THR A 343 15.57 9.23 -15.29
C THR A 343 14.98 7.85 -15.56
N VAL A 344 13.69 7.67 -15.25
CA VAL A 344 12.90 6.54 -15.75
C VAL A 344 12.14 6.97 -17.00
N ARG A 345 12.10 6.10 -18.00
CA ARG A 345 11.36 6.28 -19.25
C ARG A 345 10.39 5.11 -19.45
N LEU A 346 9.10 5.41 -19.54
CA LEU A 346 8.03 4.48 -19.85
C LEU A 346 7.68 4.56 -21.34
N THR A 347 7.64 3.41 -22.01
CA THR A 347 7.16 3.27 -23.40
C THR A 347 6.05 2.23 -23.43
N VAL A 348 4.91 2.53 -24.05
CA VAL A 348 3.74 1.64 -24.14
C VAL A 348 3.18 1.69 -25.56
N GLY A 349 3.37 0.63 -26.33
CA GLY A 349 2.94 0.56 -27.73
C GLY A 349 3.47 1.76 -28.53
N ASP A 350 2.56 2.41 -29.27
CA ASP A 350 2.85 3.59 -30.09
C ASP A 350 2.61 4.93 -29.35
N GLN A 351 2.36 4.89 -28.04
CA GLN A 351 2.18 6.11 -27.26
C GLN A 351 3.52 6.88 -27.13
N PRO A 352 3.49 8.22 -27.10
CA PRO A 352 4.68 9.02 -26.83
C PRO A 352 5.38 8.57 -25.53
N PRO A 353 6.71 8.34 -25.53
CA PRO A 353 7.42 7.95 -24.33
C PRO A 353 7.30 9.03 -23.25
N GLN A 354 7.08 8.61 -22.00
CA GLN A 354 7.04 9.49 -20.85
C GLN A 354 8.30 9.32 -20.02
N THR A 355 8.81 10.40 -19.44
CA THR A 355 10.00 10.39 -18.60
C THR A 355 9.74 11.08 -17.27
N ALA A 356 10.30 10.54 -16.19
CA ALA A 356 10.31 11.17 -14.89
C ALA A 356 11.70 11.03 -14.24
N THR A 357 12.11 12.05 -13.49
CA THR A 357 13.39 12.05 -12.78
C THR A 357 13.19 11.64 -11.33
N PHE A 358 14.17 10.96 -10.74
CA PHE A 358 14.21 10.66 -9.31
C PHE A 358 15.64 10.74 -8.78
N ASP A 359 15.77 11.08 -7.50
CA ASP A 359 17.05 11.13 -6.81
C ASP A 359 17.35 9.79 -6.13
N LEU A 360 18.54 9.26 -6.38
CA LEU A 360 19.11 8.17 -5.60
C LEU A 360 20.06 8.72 -4.55
N ARG A 361 19.72 8.52 -3.27
CA ARG A 361 20.46 9.05 -2.12
C ARG A 361 21.30 7.96 -1.44
N GLN A 362 22.39 8.38 -0.78
CA GLN A 362 23.24 7.52 0.06
C GLN A 362 22.43 7.04 1.28
N ASP A 363 22.59 5.78 1.71
CA ASP A 363 21.97 5.27 2.95
C ASP A 363 22.31 6.20 4.13
N PRO A 364 21.31 6.78 4.83
CA PRO A 364 21.56 7.77 5.87
C PRO A 364 22.25 7.14 7.10
N ARG A 365 22.21 5.81 7.23
CA ARG A 365 22.86 5.05 8.32
C ARG A 365 24.34 4.77 8.05
N ALA A 366 24.81 5.00 6.84
CA ALA A 366 26.19 4.71 6.42
C ALA A 366 27.13 5.92 6.61
N SER A 367 26.81 6.82 7.54
CA SER A 367 27.61 8.02 7.84
C SER A 367 28.74 7.75 8.81
#